data_AF-A0A179BTF9-F1
#
_entry.id   AF-A0A179BTF9-F1
#
_cell.length_a   1.000
_cell.length_b   1.000
_cell.length_c   1.000
_cell.angle_alpha   90.00
_cell.angle_beta   90.00
_cell.angle_gamma   90.00
#
_symmetry.space_group_name_H-M   'P 1'
#
loop_
_entity.id
_entity.type
_entity.pdbx_description
1 polymer ?
#
loop_
_entity_poly.entity_id
_entity_poly.type
_entity_poly.pdbx_seq_one_letter_code
_entity_poly.pdbx_strand_id
1 'polypeptide(L)'
;MLTGSCHCGKASWTLEGDPGSITACNCTLCRRYGTLWAYDYEGERIALAGETASYTRADKGEPSLEILFCPSCACVLSWRGLRLGKDGRRRIAVNMRLAPPDLVQDLPIDHFDGLDTFEDLPSKGRCVRDLWF
;
A
#
# COMPACT_ATOMS: atom_id res chain seq x y z
N MET A 1 1.46 -7.09 -15.38
CA MET A 1 2.22 -7.17 -14.11
C MET A 1 2.80 -5.80 -13.84
N LEU A 2 2.51 -5.24 -12.67
CA LEU A 2 3.12 -4.00 -12.18
C LEU A 2 4.27 -4.34 -11.26
N THR A 3 5.27 -3.47 -11.23
CA THR A 3 6.40 -3.59 -10.33
C THR A 3 6.63 -2.24 -9.66
N GLY A 4 7.10 -2.28 -8.42
CA GLY A 4 7.59 -1.09 -7.74
C GLY A 4 8.87 -1.39 -6.99
N SER A 5 9.73 -0.39 -6.87
CA SER A 5 11.03 -0.51 -6.24
C SER A 5 11.27 0.63 -5.27
N CYS A 6 11.92 0.33 -4.15
CA CYS A 6 12.40 1.37 -3.24
C CYS A 6 13.46 2.24 -3.93
N HIS A 7 13.73 3.43 -3.39
CA HIS A 7 14.65 4.39 -4.01
C HIS A 7 16.05 3.81 -4.28
N CYS A 8 16.58 3.00 -3.35
CA CYS A 8 17.91 2.40 -3.51
C CYS A 8 17.92 1.06 -4.27
N GLY A 9 16.76 0.59 -4.77
CA GLY A 9 16.64 -0.64 -5.56
C GLY A 9 16.80 -1.97 -4.81
N LYS A 10 17.04 -1.94 -3.49
CA LYS A 10 17.33 -3.15 -2.69
C LYS A 10 16.09 -3.95 -2.28
N ALA A 11 14.91 -3.35 -2.35
CA ALA A 11 13.65 -3.98 -2.02
C ALA A 11 12.59 -3.56 -3.04
N SER A 12 11.73 -4.49 -3.43
CA SER A 12 10.73 -4.29 -4.47
C SER A 12 9.49 -5.14 -4.22
N TRP A 13 8.46 -4.89 -5.04
CA TRP A 13 7.26 -5.69 -5.09
C TRP A 13 6.83 -5.95 -6.53
N THR A 14 6.10 -7.04 -6.74
CA THR A 14 5.35 -7.32 -7.97
C THR A 14 3.86 -7.41 -7.67
N LEU A 15 3.03 -7.03 -8.64
CA LEU A 15 1.58 -7.18 -8.60
C LEU A 15 1.08 -7.75 -9.94
N GLU A 16 0.40 -8.89 -9.90
CA GLU A 16 -0.18 -9.54 -11.07
C GLU A 16 -1.65 -9.15 -11.31
N GLY A 17 -2.04 -9.11 -12.59
CA GLY A 17 -3.39 -8.71 -13.00
C GLY A 17 -3.69 -7.23 -12.79
N ASP A 18 -4.97 -6.91 -12.74
CA ASP A 18 -5.49 -5.56 -12.52
C ASP A 18 -5.44 -5.22 -11.01
N PRO A 19 -4.75 -4.13 -10.59
CA PRO A 19 -4.75 -3.70 -9.19
C PRO A 19 -6.10 -3.14 -8.72
N GLY A 20 -7.02 -2.83 -9.63
CA GLY A 20 -8.25 -2.12 -9.33
C GLY A 20 -8.00 -0.66 -8.94
N SER A 21 -8.87 -0.11 -8.10
CA SER A 21 -8.69 1.23 -7.56
C SER A 21 -7.61 1.30 -6.50
N ILE A 22 -6.93 2.44 -6.47
CA ILE A 22 -5.83 2.71 -5.56
C ILE A 22 -6.34 3.54 -4.40
N THR A 23 -6.13 3.06 -3.18
CA THR A 23 -6.66 3.75 -2.00
C THR A 23 -5.69 4.81 -1.48
N ALA A 24 -6.21 6.03 -1.31
CA ALA A 24 -5.61 7.10 -0.54
C ALA A 24 -6.27 7.18 0.84
N CYS A 25 -5.54 6.79 1.88
CA CYS A 25 -6.02 6.82 3.26
C CYS A 25 -5.48 8.04 4.03
N ASN A 26 -6.35 8.76 4.73
CA ASN A 26 -6.00 9.96 5.51
C ASN A 26 -5.65 9.66 6.99
N CYS A 27 -5.60 8.40 7.41
CA CYS A 27 -5.34 8.08 8.82
C CYS A 27 -4.00 8.65 9.29
N THR A 28 -3.81 8.70 10.61
CA THR A 28 -2.61 9.30 11.20
C THR A 28 -1.29 8.70 10.70
N LEU A 29 -1.28 7.48 10.17
CA LEU A 29 -0.09 6.86 9.61
C LEU A 29 0.02 7.06 8.09
N CYS A 30 -1.00 6.66 7.32
CA CYS A 30 -0.96 6.68 5.85
C CYS A 30 -0.74 8.08 5.28
N ARG A 31 -1.37 9.11 5.87
CA ARG A 31 -1.18 10.50 5.40
C ARG A 31 0.26 11.00 5.60
N ARG A 32 0.97 10.49 6.61
CA ARG A 32 2.36 10.88 6.92
C ARG A 32 3.35 10.15 6.04
N TYR A 33 3.07 8.90 5.68
CA TYR A 33 3.87 8.17 4.70
C TYR A 33 3.55 8.57 3.25
N GLY A 34 2.40 9.20 3.02
CA GLY A 34 1.96 9.61 1.68
C GLY A 34 1.70 8.43 0.76
N THR A 35 1.38 7.26 1.29
CA THR A 35 1.24 6.00 0.53
C THR A 35 -0.04 5.93 -0.27
N LEU A 36 0.00 5.24 -1.41
CA LEU A 36 -1.17 4.92 -2.23
C LEU A 36 -1.24 3.40 -2.41
N TRP A 37 -2.33 2.77 -1.99
CA TRP A 37 -2.38 1.32 -1.78
C TRP A 37 -3.10 0.57 -2.90
N ALA A 38 -2.45 -0.43 -3.48
CA ALA A 38 -3.09 -1.49 -4.25
C ALA A 38 -3.11 -2.78 -3.44
N TYR A 39 -4.26 -3.46 -3.37
CA TYR A 39 -4.50 -4.54 -2.42
C TYR A 39 -4.54 -5.91 -3.09
N ASP A 40 -3.99 -6.91 -2.41
CA ASP A 40 -4.20 -8.31 -2.76
C ASP A 40 -3.87 -9.24 -1.57
N TYR A 41 -3.37 -10.44 -1.85
CA TYR A 41 -2.94 -11.43 -0.89
C TYR A 41 -1.45 -11.74 -1.07
N GLU A 42 -0.76 -11.86 0.07
CA GLU A 42 0.67 -12.21 0.11
C GLU A 42 0.87 -13.63 -0.43
N GLY A 43 1.81 -13.79 -1.38
CA GLY A 43 2.10 -15.09 -1.98
C GLY A 43 1.13 -15.51 -3.09
N GLU A 44 0.17 -14.64 -3.43
CA GLU A 44 -0.69 -14.77 -4.60
C GLU A 44 -0.30 -13.71 -5.65
N ARG A 45 -1.15 -12.70 -5.93
CA ARG A 45 -0.81 -11.70 -6.95
C ARG A 45 0.24 -10.71 -6.48
N ILE A 46 0.49 -10.60 -5.17
CA ILE A 46 1.53 -9.73 -4.61
C ILE A 46 2.67 -10.55 -4.03
N ALA A 47 3.89 -10.26 -4.48
CA ALA A 47 5.13 -10.76 -3.90
C ALA A 47 6.08 -9.59 -3.57
N LEU A 48 6.84 -9.75 -2.48
CA LEU A 48 7.92 -8.84 -2.10
C LEU A 48 9.26 -9.50 -2.38
N ALA A 49 10.26 -8.69 -2.72
CA ALA A 49 11.64 -9.13 -2.86
C ALA A 49 12.60 -8.17 -2.14
N GLY A 50 13.71 -8.72 -1.64
CA GLY A 50 14.70 -7.98 -0.87
C GLY A 50 14.39 -7.90 0.63
N GLU A 51 15.30 -7.27 1.37
CA GLU A 51 15.18 -7.13 2.82
C GLU A 51 14.21 -6.00 3.20
N THR A 52 13.31 -6.28 4.14
CA THR A 52 12.38 -5.30 4.71
C THR A 52 12.49 -5.27 6.23
N ALA A 53 12.47 -4.07 6.81
CA ALA A 53 12.16 -3.87 8.21
C ALA A 53 10.66 -3.59 8.37
N SER A 54 10.13 -3.75 9.59
CA SER A 54 8.71 -3.51 9.86
C SER A 54 8.45 -2.57 11.03
N TYR A 55 7.29 -1.91 10.96
CA TYR A 55 6.76 -1.06 12.02
C TYR A 55 5.31 -1.41 12.30
N THR A 56 5.00 -1.72 13.56
CA THR A 56 3.63 -1.90 14.05
C THR A 56 3.28 -0.74 14.98
N ARG A 57 2.09 -0.17 14.78
CA ARG A 57 1.60 0.96 15.59
C ARG A 57 1.47 0.57 17.06
N ALA A 58 2.08 1.37 17.94
CA ALA A 58 1.93 1.22 19.39
C ALA A 58 0.71 1.96 19.95
N ASP A 59 0.13 2.90 19.20
CA ASP A 59 -1.03 3.71 19.61
C ASP A 59 -2.38 2.98 19.41
N LYS A 60 -2.35 1.68 19.11
CA LYS A 60 -3.51 0.82 18.97
C LYS A 60 -3.36 -0.35 19.94
N GLY A 61 -4.38 -0.58 20.78
CA GLY A 61 -4.38 -1.69 21.73
C GLY A 61 -4.25 -3.05 21.03
N GLU A 62 -4.89 -3.19 19.87
CA GLU A 62 -4.74 -4.35 18.99
C GLU A 62 -4.44 -3.91 17.54
N PRO A 63 -3.16 -3.86 17.14
CA PRO A 63 -2.80 -3.57 15.76
C PRO A 63 -3.28 -4.68 14.82
N SER A 64 -3.80 -4.29 13.65
CA SER A 64 -4.27 -5.23 12.61
C SER A 64 -3.23 -5.51 11.53
N LEU A 65 -2.25 -4.62 11.36
CA LEU A 65 -1.25 -4.66 10.31
C LEU A 65 0.10 -4.10 10.78
N GLU A 66 1.15 -4.47 10.05
CA GLU A 66 2.47 -3.86 10.09
C GLU A 66 2.77 -3.14 8.77
N ILE A 67 3.66 -2.16 8.81
CA ILE A 67 4.18 -1.45 7.63
C ILE A 67 5.57 -2.00 7.33
N LEU A 68 5.80 -2.43 6.10
CA LEU A 68 7.08 -2.93 5.62
C LEU A 68 7.79 -1.84 4.80
N PHE A 69 9.06 -1.59 5.14
CA PHE A 69 9.86 -0.55 4.50
C PHE A 69 11.30 -1.01 4.26
N CYS A 70 11.96 -0.37 3.30
CA CYS A 70 13.35 -0.65 3.01
C CYS A 70 14.24 -0.11 4.15
N PRO A 71 15.04 -0.95 4.83
CA PRO A 71 15.90 -0.46 5.92
C PRO A 71 17.02 0.46 5.44
N SER A 72 17.36 0.45 4.14
CA SER A 72 18.42 1.29 3.58
C SER A 72 17.98 2.71 3.19
N CYS A 73 16.74 2.87 2.69
CA CYS A 73 16.26 4.19 2.20
C CYS A 73 14.93 4.63 2.80
N ALA A 74 14.38 3.86 3.74
CA ALA A 74 13.12 4.11 4.43
C ALA A 74 11.86 4.22 3.55
N CYS A 75 11.94 3.96 2.24
CA CYS A 75 10.76 3.87 1.39
C CYS A 75 9.80 2.80 1.92
N VAL A 76 8.52 3.16 2.06
CA VAL A 76 7.46 2.24 2.46
C VAL A 76 7.02 1.42 1.25
N LEU A 77 7.20 0.10 1.34
CA LEU A 77 6.84 -0.84 0.27
C LEU A 77 5.40 -1.29 0.36
N SER A 78 4.97 -1.69 1.55
CA SER A 78 3.69 -2.34 1.75
C SER A 78 3.19 -2.19 3.17
N TRP A 79 1.92 -2.51 3.38
CA TRP A 79 1.45 -2.96 4.68
C TRP A 79 1.06 -4.44 4.58
N ARG A 80 1.23 -5.18 5.66
CA ARG A 80 0.87 -6.59 5.76
C ARG A 80 -0.01 -6.86 6.98
N GLY A 81 -1.11 -7.58 6.78
CA GLY A 81 -2.01 -7.97 7.87
C GLY A 81 -1.28 -8.88 8.87
N LEU A 82 -1.45 -8.63 10.17
CA LEU A 82 -0.80 -9.43 11.22
C LEU A 82 -1.45 -10.80 11.43
N ARG A 83 -2.70 -10.95 10.99
CA ARG A 83 -3.50 -12.18 11.13
C ARG A 83 -3.94 -12.70 9.76
N LEU A 84 -4.14 -14.02 9.65
CA LEU A 84 -4.75 -14.64 8.47
C LEU A 84 -6.27 -14.42 8.48
N GLY A 85 -6.86 -14.36 7.29
CA GLY A 85 -8.30 -14.44 7.11
C GLY A 85 -8.84 -15.83 7.45
N LYS A 86 -10.18 -15.96 7.51
CA LYS A 86 -10.85 -17.25 7.75
C LYS A 86 -10.55 -18.30 6.67
N ASP A 87 -10.18 -17.84 5.49
CA ASP A 87 -9.76 -18.63 4.33
C ASP A 87 -8.27 -18.97 4.33
N GLY A 88 -7.54 -18.62 5.40
CA GLY A 88 -6.10 -18.87 5.53
C GLY A 88 -5.21 -17.89 4.77
N ARG A 89 -5.78 -16.92 4.05
CA ARG A 89 -5.01 -15.97 3.23
C ARG A 89 -4.59 -14.74 4.04
N ARG A 90 -3.45 -14.15 3.72
CA ARG A 90 -2.98 -12.92 4.36
C ARG A 90 -3.18 -11.72 3.44
N ARG A 91 -3.93 -10.72 3.91
CA ARG A 91 -4.07 -9.44 3.18
C ARG A 91 -2.78 -8.64 3.21
N ILE A 92 -2.46 -8.03 2.08
CA ILE A 92 -1.33 -7.15 1.89
C ILE A 92 -1.74 -6.03 0.92
N ALA A 93 -1.08 -4.87 1.01
CA ALA A 93 -1.16 -3.88 -0.05
C ALA A 93 0.21 -3.28 -0.33
N VAL A 94 0.47 -2.95 -1.59
CA VAL A 94 1.74 -2.35 -2.05
C VAL A 94 1.57 -0.87 -2.35
N ASN A 95 2.63 -0.11 -2.08
CA ASN A 95 2.66 1.33 -2.31
C ASN A 95 2.92 1.61 -3.80
N MET A 96 1.86 2.03 -4.49
CA MET A 96 1.88 2.38 -5.91
C MET A 96 2.79 3.55 -6.24
N ARG A 97 3.22 4.33 -5.24
CA ARG A 97 4.21 5.38 -5.46
C ARG A 97 5.60 4.88 -5.83
N LEU A 98 5.87 3.59 -5.65
CA LEU A 98 7.15 2.97 -6.01
C LEU A 98 7.17 2.43 -7.45
N ALA A 99 6.03 2.44 -8.15
CA ALA A 99 5.95 2.04 -9.54
C ALA A 99 6.35 3.18 -10.49
N PRO A 100 6.78 2.89 -11.73
CA PRO A 100 6.94 3.89 -12.77
C PRO A 100 5.63 4.71 -12.96
N PRO A 101 5.67 6.06 -12.88
CA PRO A 101 4.46 6.87 -12.87
C PRO A 101 3.57 6.69 -14.10
N ASP A 102 4.18 6.49 -15.27
CA ASP A 102 3.50 6.31 -16.56
C ASP A 102 2.60 5.06 -16.59
N LEU A 103 2.93 4.03 -15.80
CA LEU A 103 2.16 2.79 -15.72
C LEU A 103 0.96 2.87 -14.79
N VAL A 104 0.89 3.89 -13.93
CA VAL A 104 -0.08 3.93 -12.83
C VAL A 104 -0.83 5.27 -12.71
N GLN A 105 -0.41 6.31 -13.43
CA GLN A 105 -0.98 7.67 -13.39
C GLN A 105 -2.50 7.74 -13.66
N ASP A 106 -3.02 6.82 -14.47
CA ASP A 106 -4.42 6.76 -14.88
C ASP A 106 -5.26 5.82 -14.00
N LEU A 107 -4.67 5.12 -13.02
CA LEU A 107 -5.44 4.24 -12.14
C LEU A 107 -6.38 5.07 -11.25
N PRO A 108 -7.64 4.64 -11.06
CA PRO A 108 -8.61 5.39 -10.29
C PRO A 108 -8.21 5.43 -8.81
N ILE A 109 -8.52 6.54 -8.14
CA ILE A 109 -8.28 6.72 -6.71
C ILE A 109 -9.60 6.64 -5.94
N ASP A 110 -9.62 5.78 -4.93
CA ASP A 110 -10.63 5.78 -3.89
C ASP A 110 -10.06 6.39 -2.61
N HIS A 111 -10.85 7.24 -1.95
CA HIS A 111 -10.44 7.82 -0.67
C HIS A 111 -11.05 7.02 0.47
N PHE A 112 -10.23 6.70 1.46
CA PHE A 112 -10.68 6.08 2.71
C PHE A 112 -10.45 7.06 3.85
N ASP A 113 -11.52 7.38 4.59
CA ASP A 113 -11.42 8.21 5.79
C ASP A 113 -11.03 7.35 6.99
N GLY A 114 -9.75 7.05 7.12
CA GLY A 114 -9.21 6.36 8.29
C GLY A 114 -8.92 7.26 9.49
N LEU A 115 -9.28 8.55 9.44
CA LEU A 115 -9.06 9.49 10.53
C LEU A 115 -10.32 9.63 11.41
N ASP A 116 -11.47 9.89 10.79
CA ASP A 116 -12.67 10.27 11.52
C ASP A 116 -13.75 9.18 11.47
N THR A 117 -14.20 8.75 10.28
CA THR A 117 -15.33 7.81 10.16
C THR A 117 -14.94 6.33 10.04
N PHE A 118 -13.73 6.04 9.55
CA PHE A 118 -13.28 4.70 9.18
C PHE A 118 -14.08 4.06 8.03
N GLU A 119 -14.48 4.87 7.05
CA GLU A 119 -15.32 4.45 5.91
C GLU A 119 -14.70 4.83 4.55
N ASP A 120 -15.14 4.13 3.51
CA ASP A 120 -14.87 4.52 2.13
C ASP A 120 -15.68 5.78 1.78
N LEU A 121 -15.00 6.76 1.19
CA LEU A 121 -15.64 7.99 0.72
C LEU A 121 -16.12 7.83 -0.72
N PRO A 122 -17.18 8.54 -1.14
CA PRO A 122 -17.63 8.53 -2.52
C PRO A 122 -16.51 8.89 -3.50
N SER A 123 -16.39 8.12 -4.58
CA SER A 123 -15.40 8.38 -5.62
C SER A 123 -15.61 9.77 -6.23
N LYS A 124 -14.50 10.47 -6.48
CA LYS A 124 -14.48 11.81 -7.08
C LYS A 124 -14.01 11.80 -8.54
N GLY A 125 -13.90 10.62 -9.16
CA GLY A 125 -13.39 10.47 -10.52
C GLY A 125 -11.93 10.89 -10.68
N ARG A 126 -11.15 10.88 -9.59
CA ARG A 126 -9.72 11.21 -9.59
C ARG A 126 -8.89 9.98 -9.91
N CYS A 127 -7.69 10.20 -10.43
CA CYS A 127 -6.70 9.16 -10.64
C CYS A 127 -5.36 9.54 -9.99
N VAL A 128 -4.38 8.63 -10.04
CA VAL A 128 -3.13 8.77 -9.27
C VAL A 128 -2.37 10.06 -9.61
N ARG A 129 -2.38 10.50 -10.88
CA ARG A 129 -1.72 11.77 -11.28
C ARG A 129 -2.24 12.98 -10.51
N ASP A 130 -3.52 12.99 -10.12
CA ASP A 130 -4.11 14.12 -9.40
C ASP A 130 -3.57 14.25 -7.96
N LEU A 131 -2.86 13.24 -7.45
CA LEU A 131 -2.20 13.24 -6.14
C LEU A 131 -0.67 13.33 -6.21
N TRP A 132 -0.12 13.52 -7.41
CA TRP A 132 1.32 13.59 -7.69
C TRP A 132 1.76 14.93 -8.27
N PHE A 133 0.97 15.42 -9.23
CA PHE A 133 1.26 16.59 -10.05
C PHE A 133 0.27 17.70 -9.74
#